data_AF-A0A4V2XPZ4-F1
#
_entry.id   AF-A0A4V2XPZ4-F1
#
_cell.length_a   1.000
_cell.length_b   1.000
_cell.length_c   1.000
_cell.angle_alpha   90.00
_cell.angle_beta   90.00
_cell.angle_gamma   90.00
#
_symmetry.space_group_name_H-M   'P 1'
#
loop_
_entity.id
_entity.type
_entity.pdbx_description
1 polymer ?
#
loop_
_entity_poly.entity_id
_entity_poly.type
_entity_poly.pdbx_seq_one_letter_code
_entity_poly.pdbx_strand_id
1 'polypeptide(L)'
;MASMTWTTSHDLEAFLDAAGQARVANVYTPPAHRGHGYATALTASLSRSAQQAGAREVVLFTDLANPTSNAIYQRIGYRPVLDRVTLRL
;
A
#
# COMPACT_ATOMS: atom_id res chain seq x y z
N MET A 1 9.08 -4.88 -31.09
CA MET A 1 10.13 -4.48 -30.13
C MET A 1 9.61 -3.29 -29.34
N ALA A 2 9.13 -3.51 -28.12
CA ALA A 2 8.68 -2.44 -27.24
C ALA A 2 9.75 -2.23 -26.17
N SER A 3 10.31 -1.02 -26.15
CA SER A 3 11.30 -0.58 -25.18
C SER A 3 10.63 -0.48 -23.81
N MET A 4 10.88 -1.44 -22.94
CA MET A 4 10.58 -1.35 -21.51
C MET A 4 11.81 -0.75 -20.83
N THR A 5 11.80 0.57 -20.64
CA THR A 5 12.88 1.28 -19.95
C THR A 5 12.77 0.96 -18.46
N TRP A 6 13.61 0.06 -17.96
CA TRP A 6 13.80 -0.14 -16.52
C TRP A 6 14.61 1.05 -16.01
N THR A 7 13.95 2.09 -15.50
CA THR A 7 14.66 3.09 -14.68
C THR A 7 14.98 2.41 -13.36
N THR A 8 16.24 2.02 -13.18
CA THR A 8 16.80 1.61 -11.90
C THR A 8 16.76 2.82 -10.98
N SER A 9 15.67 3.00 -10.23
CA SER A 9 15.63 4.02 -9.18
C SER A 9 16.43 3.49 -7.99
N HIS A 10 17.63 4.07 -7.83
CA HIS A 10 18.38 4.02 -6.58
C HIS A 10 17.88 5.09 -5.60
N ASP A 11 16.67 5.62 -5.80
CA ASP A 11 16.17 6.78 -5.08
C ASP A 11 14.91 6.38 -4.31
N LEU A 12 15.06 6.28 -3.00
CA LEU A 12 13.98 6.10 -2.03
C LEU A 12 12.85 7.15 -2.18
N GLU A 13 13.13 8.24 -2.90
CA GLU A 13 12.20 9.26 -3.40
C GLU A 13 10.99 8.69 -4.18
N ALA A 14 11.14 7.58 -4.90
CA ALA A 14 10.06 7.04 -5.74
C ALA A 14 8.83 6.54 -4.96
N PHE A 15 8.96 6.37 -3.64
CA PHE A 15 7.83 6.03 -2.78
C PHE A 15 7.07 7.25 -2.27
N LEU A 16 7.69 8.42 -2.21
CA LEU A 16 7.17 9.57 -1.48
C LEU A 16 6.38 10.49 -2.40
N ASP A 17 5.21 10.93 -1.95
CA ASP A 17 4.58 12.11 -2.52
C ASP A 17 5.26 13.39 -2.02
N ALA A 18 4.84 14.55 -2.55
CA ALA A 18 5.36 15.85 -2.15
C ALA A 18 5.19 16.17 -0.65
N ALA A 19 4.36 15.41 0.08
CA ALA A 19 4.15 15.53 1.52
C ALA A 19 5.00 14.53 2.34
N GLY A 20 5.81 13.68 1.71
CA GLY A 20 6.63 12.66 2.37
C GLY A 20 5.85 11.40 2.76
N GLN A 21 4.71 11.14 2.13
CA GLN A 21 3.93 9.92 2.34
C GLN A 21 4.29 8.85 1.33
N ALA A 22 4.44 7.61 1.80
CA ALA A 22 4.48 6.44 0.93
C ALA A 22 3.11 5.79 0.78
N ARG A 23 2.77 5.33 -0.43
CA ARG A 23 1.48 4.69 -0.70
C ARG A 23 1.62 3.23 -1.09
N VAL A 24 0.94 2.36 -0.35
CA VAL A 24 0.73 0.97 -0.78
C VAL A 24 -0.53 0.92 -1.65
N ALA A 25 -0.39 0.41 -2.86
CA ALA A 25 -1.47 0.29 -3.84
C ALA A 25 -1.47 -1.10 -4.49
N ASN A 26 -2.59 -1.48 -5.11
CA ASN A 26 -2.74 -2.68 -5.93
C ASN A 26 -2.38 -4.01 -5.21
N VAL A 27 -2.75 -4.12 -3.93
CA VAL A 27 -2.57 -5.37 -3.17
C VAL A 27 -3.53 -6.43 -3.71
N TYR A 28 -2.98 -7.49 -4.30
CA TYR A 28 -3.75 -8.61 -4.83
C TYR A 28 -3.13 -9.93 -4.43
N THR A 29 -3.98 -10.90 -4.10
CA THR A 29 -3.58 -12.30 -3.92
C THR A 29 -4.51 -13.16 -4.78
N PRO A 30 -3.96 -13.93 -5.74
CA PRO A 30 -4.75 -14.85 -6.55
C PRO A 30 -5.60 -15.79 -5.67
N PRO A 31 -6.83 -16.14 -6.08
CA PRO A 31 -7.74 -16.94 -5.26
C PRO A 31 -7.11 -18.21 -4.67
N ALA A 32 -6.34 -18.96 -5.47
CA ALA A 32 -5.66 -20.19 -5.05
C ALA A 32 -4.61 -19.99 -3.95
N HIS A 33 -4.17 -18.75 -3.69
CA HIS A 33 -3.15 -18.41 -2.71
C HIS A 33 -3.68 -17.58 -1.53
N ARG A 34 -5.00 -17.33 -1.46
CA ARG A 34 -5.63 -16.63 -0.34
C ARG A 34 -5.58 -17.48 0.93
N GLY A 35 -5.71 -16.84 2.10
CA GLY A 35 -5.67 -17.53 3.39
C GLY A 35 -4.26 -17.86 3.93
N HIS A 36 -3.20 -17.61 3.14
CA HIS A 36 -1.81 -17.93 3.53
C HIS A 36 -1.05 -16.72 4.13
N GLY A 37 -1.70 -15.56 4.28
CA GLY A 37 -1.09 -14.38 4.87
C GLY A 37 -0.14 -13.58 3.96
N TYR A 38 -0.01 -13.92 2.68
CA TYR A 38 0.90 -13.23 1.75
C TYR A 38 0.67 -11.72 1.65
N ALA A 39 -0.57 -11.28 1.45
CA ALA A 39 -0.89 -9.84 1.41
C ALA A 39 -0.50 -9.12 2.70
N THR A 40 -0.76 -9.73 3.85
CA THR A 40 -0.41 -9.20 5.17
C THR A 40 1.10 -9.03 5.31
N ALA A 41 1.85 -10.08 5.00
CA ALA A 41 3.31 -10.10 5.14
C ALA A 41 3.98 -9.08 4.20
N LEU A 42 3.58 -9.06 2.93
CA LEU A 42 4.12 -8.13 1.93
C LEU A 42 3.79 -6.69 2.28
N THR A 43 2.53 -6.38 2.64
CA THR A 43 2.13 -5.02 3.02
C THR A 43 2.95 -4.55 4.21
N ALA A 44 3.02 -5.33 5.30
CA ALA A 44 3.77 -4.94 6.50
C ALA A 44 5.27 -4.75 6.22
N SER A 45 5.85 -5.60 5.37
CA SER A 45 7.27 -5.46 4.98
C SER A 45 7.51 -4.19 4.18
N LEU A 46 6.67 -3.91 3.18
CA LEU A 46 6.77 -2.71 2.36
C LEU A 46 6.60 -1.43 3.20
N SER A 47 5.65 -1.41 4.14
CA SER A 47 5.45 -0.27 5.05
C SER A 47 6.71 0.00 5.88
N ARG A 48 7.34 -1.04 6.43
CA ARG A 48 8.58 -0.89 7.21
C ARG A 48 9.73 -0.39 6.34
N SER A 49 9.89 -0.93 5.13
CA SER A 49 10.90 -0.47 4.18
C SER A 49 10.70 1.00 3.82
N ALA A 50 9.47 1.43 3.59
CA ALA A 50 9.16 2.84 3.30
C ALA A 50 9.49 3.76 4.48
N GLN A 51 9.19 3.34 5.72
CA GLN A 51 9.56 4.11 6.91
C GLN A 51 11.08 4.20 7.09
N GLN A 52 11.80 3.09 6.92
CA GLN A 52 13.27 3.07 6.94
C GLN A 52 13.88 3.96 5.86
N ALA A 53 13.17 4.12 4.76
CA ALA A 53 13.52 4.98 3.64
C ALA A 53 13.20 6.47 3.85
N GLY A 54 12.59 6.84 4.98
CA GLY A 54 12.30 8.23 5.32
C GLY A 54 10.84 8.65 5.13
N ALA A 55 9.93 7.74 4.77
CA ALA A 55 8.50 8.04 4.73
C ALA A 55 8.00 8.44 6.12
N ARG A 56 7.38 9.62 6.23
CA ARG A 56 6.77 10.10 7.48
C ARG A 56 5.51 9.31 7.79
N GLU A 57 4.76 8.97 6.75
CA GLU A 57 3.54 8.18 6.84
C GLU A 57 3.50 7.16 5.71
N VAL A 58 2.87 6.01 5.97
CA VAL A 58 2.54 5.03 4.95
C VAL A 58 1.03 4.90 4.90
N VAL A 59 0.45 5.15 3.74
CA VAL A 59 -1.01 5.19 3.54
C VAL A 59 -1.46 4.15 2.52
N LEU A 60 -2.71 3.74 2.65
CA LEU A 60 -3.41 2.91 1.66
C LEU A 60 -4.87 3.32 1.58
N PHE A 61 -5.51 2.98 0.46
CA PHE A 61 -6.97 3.02 0.36
C PHE A 61 -7.51 1.60 0.34
N THR A 62 -8.61 1.41 1.04
CA THR A 62 -9.33 0.14 1.13
C THR A 62 -10.82 0.42 1.12
N ASP A 63 -11.59 -0.51 0.57
CA ASP A 63 -13.04 -0.44 0.62
C ASP A 63 -13.52 -0.67 2.06
N LEU A 64 -14.33 0.24 2.58
CA LEU A 64 -14.95 0.10 3.91
C LEU A 64 -15.85 -1.13 3.99
N ALA A 65 -16.45 -1.55 2.87
CA ALA A 65 -17.28 -2.74 2.78
C ALA A 65 -16.47 -4.06 2.79
N ASN A 66 -15.13 -4.01 2.82
CA ASN A 66 -14.28 -5.20 2.89
C ASN A 66 -13.72 -5.41 4.32
N PRO A 67 -14.48 -6.06 5.23
CA PRO A 67 -14.06 -6.24 6.62
C PRO A 67 -12.79 -7.08 6.77
N THR A 68 -12.51 -7.97 5.82
CA THR A 68 -11.30 -8.82 5.86
C THR A 68 -10.04 -7.98 5.67
N SER A 69 -10.00 -7.16 4.62
CA SER A 69 -8.87 -6.26 4.38
C SER A 69 -8.71 -5.25 5.50
N ASN A 70 -9.81 -4.65 5.97
CA ASN A 70 -9.78 -3.68 7.06
C ASN A 70 -9.20 -4.27 8.35
N ALA A 71 -9.61 -5.48 8.72
CA ALA A 71 -9.05 -6.18 9.88
C ALA A 71 -7.56 -6.53 9.69
N ILE A 72 -7.14 -6.91 8.49
CA ILE A 72 -5.72 -7.19 8.18
C ILE A 72 -4.88 -5.92 8.36
N TYR A 73 -5.30 -4.80 7.78
CA TYR A 73 -4.54 -3.55 7.84
C TYR A 73 -4.44 -3.03 9.28
N GLN A 74 -5.53 -3.09 10.05
CA GLN A 74 -5.49 -2.72 11.48
C GLN A 74 -4.56 -3.62 12.29
N ARG A 75 -4.57 -4.94 12.03
CA ARG A 75 -3.69 -5.90 12.73
C ARG A 75 -2.20 -5.61 12.50
N ILE A 76 -1.83 -5.06 11.35
CA ILE A 76 -0.44 -4.69 11.03
C ILE A 76 -0.11 -3.22 11.32
N GLY A 77 -0.98 -2.51 12.05
CA GLY A 77 -0.70 -1.20 12.61
C GLY A 77 -1.25 0.00 11.83
N TYR A 78 -1.94 -0.21 10.70
CA TYR A 78 -2.66 0.87 10.05
C TYR A 78 -3.84 1.33 10.89
N ARG A 79 -4.17 2.62 10.79
CA ARG A 79 -5.29 3.25 11.48
C ARG A 79 -6.17 3.95 10.44
N PRO A 80 -7.51 3.91 10.56
CA PRO A 80 -8.37 4.74 9.72
C PRO A 80 -8.04 6.22 9.98
N VAL A 81 -7.80 6.98 8.91
CA VAL A 81 -7.48 8.41 8.99
C VAL A 81 -8.47 9.30 8.24
N LEU A 82 -9.05 8.78 7.15
CA LEU A 82 -10.09 9.48 6.38
C LEU A 82 -10.93 8.47 5.59
N ASP A 83 -12.17 8.87 5.34
CA ASP A 83 -13.07 8.23 4.38
C ASP A 83 -13.36 9.20 3.23
N ARG A 84 -13.50 8.68 2.01
CA ARG A 84 -13.73 9.51 0.81
C ARG A 84 -15.11 9.24 0.21
N VAL A 85 -15.87 10.32 -0.01
CA VAL A 85 -17.10 10.31 -0.80
C VAL A 85 -16.83 10.97 -2.16
N THR A 86 -17.53 10.57 -3.21
CA THR A 86 -17.41 11.19 -4.55
C THR A 86 -18.80 11.56 -5.05
N LEU A 87 -18.98 12.83 -5.42
CA LEU A 87 -20.15 13.30 -6.16
C LEU A 87 -19.92 13.05 -7.66
N ARG A 88 -20.88 12.41 -8.33
CA ARG A 88 -20.94 12.36 -9.78
C ARG A 88 -22.12 13.20 -10.22
N LEU A 89 -21.85 14.22 -11.01
CA LEU A 89 -22.84 15.05 -11.70
C LEU A 89 -23.10 14.49 -13.10
#